data_AF-A0A838RPJ1-F1
#
_entry.id   AF-A0A838RPJ1-F1
#
_cell.length_a   1.000
_cell.length_b   1.000
_cell.length_c   1.000
_cell.angle_alpha   90.00
_cell.angle_beta   90.00
_cell.angle_gamma   90.00
#
_symmetry.space_group_name_H-M   'P 1'
#
loop_
_entity.id
_entity.type
_entity.pdbx_description
1 polymer ?
#
loop_
_entity_poly.entity_id
_entity_poly.type
_entity_poly.pdbx_seq_one_letter_code
_entity_poly.pdbx_strand_id
1 'polypeptide(L)' 'MTEIAYNPTLEDRIQLRKKHPCGSDVWTVVRLGADIGLLCEGCGRKVLLERPVLRKRLKRVLTTPNREQGNP' A
#
# COMPACT_ATOMS: atom_id res chain seq x y z
N MET A 1 4.12 -20.46 -2.48
CA MET A 1 3.93 -19.13 -1.84
C MET A 1 4.23 -18.11 -2.91
N THR A 2 3.22 -17.55 -3.58
CA THR A 2 3.43 -16.65 -4.72
C THR A 2 4.02 -15.32 -4.23
N GLU A 3 5.30 -15.09 -4.54
CA GLU A 3 5.94 -13.79 -4.38
C GLU A 3 5.29 -12.81 -5.34
N ILE A 4 4.38 -11.97 -4.84
CA ILE A 4 3.98 -10.79 -5.59
C ILE A 4 5.20 -9.85 -5.57
N ALA A 5 5.87 -9.74 -6.72
CA ALA A 5 6.90 -8.74 -6.97
C ALA A 5 6.27 -7.34 -7.04
N TYR A 6 5.85 -6.81 -5.89
CA TYR A 6 5.32 -5.46 -5.77
C TYR A 6 6.44 -4.51 -5.38
N ASN A 7 6.68 -3.52 -6.24
CA ASN A 7 7.60 -2.41 -5.99
C ASN A 7 6.79 -1.13 -5.69
N PRO A 8 6.64 -0.71 -4.41
CA PRO A 8 5.83 0.44 -4.06
C PRO A 8 6.41 1.73 -4.65
N THR A 9 5.53 2.56 -5.21
CA THR A 9 5.82 3.93 -5.62
C THR A 9 5.15 4.92 -4.67
N LEU A 10 5.60 6.17 -4.66
CA LEU A 10 4.91 7.21 -3.91
C LEU A 10 3.49 7.37 -4.44
N GLU A 11 2.59 7.72 -3.53
CA GLU A 11 1.16 7.98 -3.78
C GLU A 11 0.39 6.75 -4.31
N ASP A 12 1.01 5.57 -4.30
CA ASP A 12 0.32 4.33 -4.64
C ASP A 12 -0.78 4.03 -3.62
N ARG A 13 -1.99 3.79 -4.10
CA ARG A 13 -3.11 3.39 -3.25
C ARG A 13 -3.20 1.88 -3.25
N ILE A 14 -3.11 1.29 -2.07
CA ILE A 14 -3.11 -0.16 -1.88
C ILE A 14 -4.19 -0.58 -0.90
N GLN A 15 -4.61 -1.83 -1.05
CA GLN A 15 -5.50 -2.49 -0.10
C GLN A 15 -4.71 -3.55 0.67
N LEU A 16 -4.75 -3.49 2.00
CA LEU A 16 -4.16 -4.52 2.85
C LEU A 16 -5.20 -5.57 3.26
N ARG A 17 -4.75 -6.80 3.52
CA ARG A 17 -5.58 -7.90 4.03
C ARG A 17 -6.05 -7.61 5.46
N LYS A 18 -5.22 -6.93 6.25
CA LYS A 18 -5.58 -6.48 7.60
C LYS A 18 -6.13 -5.07 7.53
N LYS A 19 -7.30 -4.87 8.12
CA LYS A 19 -7.89 -3.55 8.33
C LYS A 19 -7.09 -2.76 9.37
N HIS A 20 -7.06 -1.45 9.20
CA HIS A 20 -6.67 -0.53 10.25
C HIS A 20 -7.69 -0.64 11.41
N PRO A 21 -7.30 -0.42 12.68
CA PRO A 21 -8.24 -0.30 13.80
C PRO A 21 -9.41 0.67 13.58
N CYS A 22 -9.32 1.63 12.64
CA CYS A 22 -10.47 2.47 12.28
C CYS A 22 -11.50 1.81 11.34
N GLY A 23 -11.24 0.59 10.85
CA GLY A 23 -12.12 -0.16 9.94
C GLY A 23 -11.78 -0.05 8.44
N SER A 24 -10.93 0.90 8.04
CA SER A 24 -10.48 1.03 6.64
C SER A 24 -9.33 0.09 6.33
N ASP A 25 -9.34 -0.51 5.13
CA ASP A 25 -8.25 -1.34 4.59
C ASP A 25 -7.51 -0.68 3.42
N VAL A 26 -7.86 0.58 3.12
CA VAL A 26 -7.24 1.38 2.06
C VAL A 26 -6.15 2.26 2.64
N TRP A 27 -4.99 2.20 1.98
CA TRP A 27 -3.79 2.91 2.39
C TRP A 27 -3.14 3.58 1.20
N THR A 28 -2.53 4.73 1.45
CA THR A 28 -1.75 5.47 0.45
C THR A 28 -0.28 5.47 0.86
N VAL A 29 0.61 5.12 -0.07
CA VAL A 29 2.05 5.13 0.17
C VAL A 29 2.54 6.57 0.21
N VAL A 30 3.04 7.00 1.36
CA VAL A 30 3.51 8.38 1.59
C VAL A 30 5.01 8.49 1.82
N ARG A 31 5.70 7.37 2.02
CA ARG A 31 7.16 7.32 2.18
C ARG A 31 7.72 6.03 1.61
N LEU A 32 8.80 6.15 0.85
CA LEU A 32 9.62 5.04 0.39
C LEU A 32 10.96 5.06 1.14
N GLY A 33 11.39 3.91 1.65
CA GLY A 33 12.63 3.76 2.40
C GLY A 33 12.84 2.32 2.84
N ALA A 34 13.64 2.11 3.89
CA ALA A 34 13.77 0.81 4.56
C ALA A 34 12.38 0.34 5.05
N ASP A 35 11.65 1.25 5.70
CA ASP A 35 10.24 1.13 6.02
C ASP A 35 9.39 1.90 5.01
N ILE A 36 8.20 1.37 4.73
CA ILE A 36 7.21 2.02 3.89
C ILE A 36 6.23 2.76 4.80
N GLY A 37 6.10 4.07 4.57
CA GLY A 37 5.09 4.87 5.25
C GLY A 37 3.75 4.77 4.54
N LEU A 38 2.72 4.41 5.28
CA LEU A 38 1.35 4.28 4.80
C LEU A 38 0.43 5.26 5.52
N LEU A 39 -0.39 5.97 4.77
CA LEU A 39 -1.46 6.83 5.27
C LEU A 39 -2.79 6.09 5.14
N CYS A 40 -3.51 5.94 6.25
CA CYS A 40 -4.85 5.37 6.21
C CYS A 40 -5.84 6.37 5.62
N GLU A 41 -6.54 5.99 4.55
CA GLU A 41 -7.50 6.90 3.90
C GLU A 41 -8.81 7.06 4.66
N GLY A 42 -9.10 6.18 5.63
CA GLY A 42 -10.29 6.32 6.46
C GLY A 42 -10.14 7.31 7.62
N CYS A 43 -8.92 7.52 8.13
CA CYS A 43 -8.70 8.34 9.34
C CYS A 43 -7.47 9.25 9.30
N GLY A 44 -6.68 9.23 8.22
CA GLY A 44 -5.49 10.07 8.05
C GLY A 44 -4.30 9.69 8.94
N ARG A 45 -4.37 8.59 9.71
CA ARG A 45 -3.23 8.14 10.53
C ARG A 45 -2.13 7.53 9.66
N LYS A 46 -0.89 7.86 10.00
CA LYS A 46 0.31 7.33 9.36
C LYS A 46 0.87 6.16 10.16
N VAL A 47 1.27 5.11 9.47
CA VAL A 47 1.99 3.97 10.06
C VAL A 47 3.23 3.68 9.25
N LEU A 48 4.26 3.17 9.90
CA LEU A 48 5.45 2.64 9.25
C LEU A 48 5.33 1.12 9.22
N LEU A 49 5.59 0.54 8.05
CA LEU A 49 5.51 -0.90 7.85
C LEU A 49 6.74 -1.38 7.09
N GLU A 50 7.39 -2.42 7.61
CA GLU A 50 8.54 -3.02 6.95
C GLU A 50 8.13 -3.59 5.58
N ARG A 51 9.02 -3.46 4.59
CA ARG A 51 8.82 -4.01 3.23
C ARG A 51 8.36 -5.47 3.16
N PRO A 52 8.94 -6.44 3.91
CA PRO A 52 8.47 -7.84 3.86
C PRO A 52 7.07 -8.01 4.46
N VAL A 53 6.74 -7.23 5.49
CA VAL A 53 5.40 -7.26 6.12
C VAL A 53 4.36 -6.69 5.16
N LEU A 54 4.70 -5.61 4.45
CA LEU A 54 3.84 -5.01 3.43
C LEU A 54 3.50 -6.04 2.35
N ARG A 55 4.51 -6.70 1.79
CA ARG A 55 4.33 -7.72 0.73
C ARG A 55 3.42 -8.87 1.19
N LYS A 56 3.58 -9.35 2.42
CA LYS A 56 2.72 -10.41 2.99
C LYS A 56 1.28 -9.94 3.23
N ARG A 57 1.09 -8.69 3.64
CA ARG A 57 -0.22 -8.12 3.97
C ARG A 57 -0.92 -7.50 2.78
N LEU A 58 -0.24 -7.27 1.66
CA LEU A 58 -0.83 -6.71 0.46
C LEU A 58 -1.93 -7.65 -0.05
N LYS A 59 -3.11 -7.08 -0.28
CA LYS A 59 -4.23 -7.76 -0.91
C LYS A 59 -4.23 -7.48 -2.40
N ARG A 60 -4.21 -6.19 -2.76
CA ARG A 60 -4.14 -5.69 -4.14
C ARG A 60 -3.70 -4.23 -4.17
N VAL A 61 -3.22 -3.79 -5.33
CA VAL A 61 -2.98 -2.37 -5.63
C VAL A 61 -4.26 -1.81 -6.25
N LEU A 62 -4.70 -0.64 -5.80
CA LEU A 62 -5.92 0.04 -6.24
C LEU A 62 -5.64 1.10 -7.30
N THR A 63 -4.62 1.92 -7.12
CA THR A 63 -4.17 2.89 -8.13
C THR A 63 -2.68 3.17 -8.00
N THR A 64 -1.99 3.27 -9.13
CA THR A 64 -0.57 3.63 -9.27
C THR A 64 -0.49 4.94 -10.06
N PRO A 65 -0.04 6.06 -9.47
CA PRO A 65 -0.03 7.36 -10.15
C PRO A 65 0.96 7.42 -11.33
N ASN A 66 2.04 6.64 -11.28
CA ASN A 66 3.07 6.57 -12.33
C ASN A 66 2.84 5.43 -13.34
N ARG A 67 1.66 4.81 -13.33
CA ARG A 67 1.26 3.86 -14.36
C ARG A 67 0.09 4.46 -15.10
N GLU A 68 0.41 5.47 -15.91
CA GLU A 68 -0.40 5.75 -17.09
C GLU A 68 -0.68 4.43 -17.82
N GLN A 69 -1.98 4.26 -18.08
CA GLN A 69 -2.65 3.15 -18.73
C GLN A 69 -1.79 2.20 -19.60
N GLY A 70 -1.91 0.90 -19.31
CA GLY A 70 -2.02 -0.11 -20.36
C GLY A 70 -3.41 -0.74 -20.22
N ASN A 71 -4.50 -0.04 -20.58
CA ASN A 71 -5.17 -0.01 -21.89
C ASN A 71 -6.27 -1.10 -21.96
N PRO A 72 -7.22 -1.04 -22.92
CA PRO A 72 -8.68 -1.10 -22.77
C PRO A 72 -9.25 -2.49 -22.42
#